data_AF-A0A976J109-F1
#
_entry.id   AF-A0A976J109-F1
#
_cell.length_a   1.000
_cell.length_b   1.000
_cell.length_c   1.000
_cell.angle_alpha   90.00
_cell.angle_beta   90.00
_cell.angle_gamma   90.00
#
_symmetry.space_group_name_H-M   'P 1'
#
loop_
_entity.id
_entity.type
_entity.pdbx_description
1 polymer ?
#
loop_
_entity_poly.entity_id
_entity_poly.type
_entity_poly.pdbx_seq_one_letter_code
_entity_poly.pdbx_strand_id
1 'polypeptide(L)'
;MSEEPKEVFHSQKSQNEVAFCLANKNHTSAMDRDDGSKVILLKNGYGGVSMAFSVFAEGTGSRIEYRKKFGTIGGAWKQCVGLKPEK
;
A
#
# COMPACT_ATOMS: atom_id res chain seq x y z
N MET A 1 5.55 2.89 -11.96
CA MET A 1 6.30 3.75 -11.01
C MET A 1 7.71 3.22 -11.00
N SER A 2 8.71 4.06 -11.27
CA SER A 2 10.09 3.62 -11.53
C SER A 2 11.01 3.70 -10.30
N GLU A 3 10.51 4.16 -9.15
CA GLU A 3 11.28 4.21 -7.91
C GLU A 3 11.21 2.86 -7.17
N GLU A 4 12.31 2.47 -6.52
CA GLU A 4 12.37 1.26 -5.71
C GLU A 4 11.47 1.36 -4.47
N PRO A 5 10.92 0.23 -3.97
CA PRO A 5 10.23 0.19 -2.70
C PRO A 5 11.14 0.67 -1.56
N LYS A 6 10.63 1.57 -0.73
CA LYS A 6 11.29 1.96 0.52
C LYS A 6 11.25 0.83 1.55
N GLU A 7 10.15 0.08 1.56
CA GLU A 7 9.95 -1.05 2.47
C GLU A 7 9.01 -2.06 1.83
N VAL A 8 9.15 -3.32 2.24
CA VAL A 8 8.25 -4.41 1.86
C VAL A 8 7.62 -4.99 3.13
N PHE A 9 6.30 -5.14 3.12
CA PHE A 9 5.55 -5.78 4.19
C PHE A 9 4.91 -7.07 3.66
N HIS A 10 4.62 -7.99 4.58
CA HIS A 10 3.91 -9.23 4.29
C HIS A 10 2.70 -9.32 5.21
N SER A 11 1.59 -9.82 4.68
CA SER A 11 0.33 -9.94 5.40
C SER A 11 -0.32 -11.27 5.11
N GLN A 12 -0.95 -11.87 6.12
CA GLN A 12 -1.81 -13.05 5.93
C GLN A 12 -3.13 -12.72 5.23
N LYS A 13 -3.44 -11.43 5.06
CA LYS A 13 -4.63 -10.95 4.36
C LYS A 13 -4.39 -10.93 2.86
N SER A 14 -5.43 -11.19 2.09
CA SER A 14 -5.37 -11.13 0.63
C SER A 14 -5.06 -9.71 0.14
N GLN A 15 -4.51 -9.61 -1.07
CA GLN A 15 -4.23 -8.31 -1.69
C GLN A 15 -5.48 -7.40 -1.77
N ASN A 16 -6.67 -7.99 -1.94
CA ASN A 16 -7.92 -7.26 -2.02
C ASN A 16 -8.32 -6.66 -0.67
N GLU A 17 -8.17 -7.43 0.41
CA GLU A 17 -8.49 -6.95 1.76
C GLU A 17 -7.53 -5.84 2.20
N VAL A 18 -6.23 -6.00 1.91
CA VAL A 18 -5.23 -4.97 2.20
C VAL A 18 -5.49 -3.71 1.37
N ALA A 19 -5.75 -3.86 0.07
CA ALA A 19 -6.05 -2.72 -0.80
C ALA A 19 -7.33 -2.00 -0.38
N PHE A 20 -8.38 -2.73 -0.01
CA PHE A 20 -9.61 -2.15 0.54
C PHE A 20 -9.35 -1.38 1.83
N CYS A 21 -8.60 -1.94 2.78
CA CYS A 21 -8.24 -1.23 4.01
C CYS A 21 -7.49 0.06 3.71
N LEU A 22 -6.45 -0.01 2.87
CA LEU A 22 -5.64 1.15 2.49
C LEU A 22 -6.49 2.24 1.82
N ALA A 23 -7.34 1.87 0.89
CA ALA A 23 -8.24 2.80 0.20
C ALA A 23 -9.23 3.45 1.17
N ASN A 24 -9.93 2.63 1.96
CA ASN A 24 -10.99 3.08 2.87
C ASN A 24 -10.45 3.98 3.99
N LYS A 25 -9.37 3.57 4.68
CA LYS A 25 -8.79 4.32 5.80
C LYS A 25 -8.13 5.64 5.39
N ASN A 26 -7.80 5.80 4.11
CA ASN A 26 -7.13 6.98 3.60
C ASN A 26 -7.95 7.74 2.56
N HIS A 27 -9.26 7.44 2.44
CA HIS A 27 -10.19 8.12 1.55
C HIS A 27 -9.67 8.25 0.10
N THR A 28 -9.13 7.16 -0.41
CA THR A 28 -8.61 7.06 -1.78
C THR A 28 -9.18 5.83 -2.47
N SER A 29 -8.81 5.61 -3.73
CA SER A 29 -9.23 4.44 -4.51
C SER A 29 -8.05 3.53 -4.80
N ALA A 30 -8.30 2.24 -4.87
CA ALA A 30 -7.35 1.27 -5.40
C ALA A 30 -7.49 1.22 -6.93
N MET A 31 -6.36 1.15 -7.62
CA MET A 31 -6.30 0.89 -9.06
C MET A 31 -5.86 -0.55 -9.30
N ASP A 32 -6.61 -1.26 -10.11
CA ASP A 32 -6.26 -2.60 -10.54
C ASP A 32 -5.15 -2.56 -11.60
N ARG A 33 -4.32 -3.60 -11.63
CA ARG A 33 -3.29 -3.83 -12.63
C ARG A 33 -3.50 -5.17 -13.32
N ASP A 34 -3.00 -5.28 -14.54
CA ASP A 34 -3.16 -6.47 -15.38
C ASP A 34 -2.45 -7.71 -14.80
N ASP A 35 -1.42 -7.49 -13.97
CA ASP A 35 -0.71 -8.55 -13.22
C ASP A 35 -1.49 -9.01 -11.96
N GLY A 36 -2.71 -8.50 -11.78
CA GLY A 36 -3.56 -8.78 -10.63
C GLY A 36 -3.26 -7.94 -9.39
N SER A 37 -2.13 -7.21 -9.35
CA SER A 37 -1.77 -6.37 -8.22
C SER A 37 -2.69 -5.15 -8.08
N LYS A 38 -2.69 -4.55 -6.90
CA LYS A 38 -3.43 -3.32 -6.59
C LYS A 38 -2.49 -2.16 -6.30
N VAL A 39 -2.76 -0.99 -6.86
CA VAL A 39 -2.00 0.23 -6.58
C VAL A 39 -2.85 1.24 -5.85
N ILE A 40 -2.34 1.75 -4.72
CA ILE A 40 -3.00 2.77 -3.91
C ILE A 40 -2.09 3.98 -3.85
N LEU A 41 -2.61 5.16 -4.17
CA LEU A 41 -1.87 6.42 -4.10
C LEU A 41 -2.43 7.30 -2.98
N LEU A 42 -1.55 7.70 -2.07
CA LEU A 42 -1.85 8.68 -1.03
C LEU A 42 -1.32 10.04 -1.44
N LYS A 43 -2.24 10.98 -1.61
CA LYS A 43 -1.94 12.37 -1.95
C LYS A 43 -1.88 13.22 -0.68
N ASN A 44 -1.04 14.25 -0.70
CA ASN A 44 -1.07 15.30 0.31
C ASN A 44 -2.26 16.25 0.08
N GLY A 45 -2.44 17.24 0.98
CA GLY A 45 -3.50 18.25 0.86
C GLY A 45 -3.43 19.13 -0.39
N TYR A 46 -2.32 19.10 -1.13
CA TYR A 46 -2.12 19.83 -2.39
C TYR A 46 -2.31 18.93 -3.63
N GLY A 47 -2.73 17.68 -3.46
CA GLY A 47 -2.99 16.73 -4.55
C GLY A 47 -1.76 15.99 -5.10
N GLY A 48 -0.56 16.26 -4.57
CA GLY A 48 0.67 15.56 -4.96
C GLY A 48 0.78 14.18 -4.30
N VAL A 49 1.21 13.17 -5.04
CA VAL A 49 1.40 11.80 -4.52
C VAL A 49 2.60 11.76 -3.58
N SER A 50 2.33 11.62 -2.29
CA SER A 50 3.34 11.50 -1.23
C SER A 50 3.77 10.07 -0.98
N MET A 51 2.84 9.12 -1.08
CA MET A 51 3.11 7.70 -0.89
C MET A 51 2.36 6.86 -1.92
N ALA A 52 2.94 5.71 -2.27
CA ALA A 52 2.29 4.72 -3.10
C ALA A 52 2.50 3.32 -2.52
N PHE A 53 1.48 2.49 -2.69
CA PHE A 53 1.51 1.08 -2.33
C PHE A 53 1.25 0.25 -3.57
N SER A 54 2.03 -0.80 -3.75
CA SER A 54 1.73 -1.89 -4.68
C SER A 54 1.50 -3.14 -3.84
N VAL A 55 0.31 -3.73 -3.96
CA VAL A 55 -0.12 -4.90 -3.18
C VAL A 55 -0.25 -6.06 -4.13
N PHE A 56 0.58 -7.07 -3.94
CA PHE A 56 0.66 -8.28 -4.76
C PHE A 56 0.09 -9.46 -3.97
N ALA A 57 -0.56 -10.39 -4.66
CA ALA A 57 -0.91 -11.68 -4.08
C ALA A 57 0.38 -12.48 -3.75
N GLU A 58 0.39 -13.14 -2.60
CA GLU A 58 1.51 -13.99 -2.17
C GLU A 58 0.97 -15.19 -1.39
N GLY A 59 0.86 -16.35 -2.05
CA GLY A 59 0.23 -17.53 -1.48
C GLY A 59 -1.23 -17.25 -1.06
N THR A 60 -1.55 -17.47 0.21
CA THR A 60 -2.85 -17.12 0.81
C THR A 60 -2.94 -15.66 1.26
N GLY A 61 -1.81 -14.94 1.29
CA GLY A 61 -1.66 -13.60 1.80
C GLY A 61 -1.31 -12.57 0.73
N SER A 62 -0.53 -11.56 1.12
CA SER A 62 -0.07 -10.51 0.22
C SER A 62 1.30 -9.95 0.62
N ARG A 63 2.00 -9.50 -0.42
CA ARG A 63 3.24 -8.70 -0.34
C ARG A 63 2.91 -7.26 -0.68
N ILE A 64 3.33 -6.33 0.17
CA ILE A 64 3.05 -4.90 0.02
C ILE A 64 4.36 -4.15 -0.17
N GLU A 65 4.56 -3.56 -1.33
CA GLU A 65 5.65 -2.62 -1.56
C GLU A 65 5.20 -1.19 -1.24
N TYR A 66 5.88 -0.57 -0.29
CA TYR A 66 5.66 0.81 0.12
C TYR A 66 6.73 1.73 -0.48
N ARG A 67 6.29 2.78 -1.17
CA ARG A 67 7.14 3.86 -1.71
C ARG A 67 6.76 5.18 -1.05
N LYS A 68 7.77 5.93 -0.58
CA LYS A 68 7.60 7.27 -0.01
C LYS A 68 8.40 8.28 -0.83
N LYS A 69 7.73 9.30 -1.35
CA LYS A 69 8.38 10.36 -2.14
C LYS A 69 8.67 11.59 -1.29
N PHE A 70 7.63 12.29 -0.81
CA PHE A 70 7.79 13.53 -0.05
C PHE A 70 6.62 13.79 0.90
N GLY A 71 6.83 14.64 1.91
CA GLY A 71 5.81 15.07 2.85
C GLY A 71 5.48 14.09 3.99
N THR A 72 4.52 14.51 4.82
CA THR A 72 3.99 13.75 5.94
C THR A 72 2.56 13.35 5.63
N ILE A 73 2.28 12.05 5.70
CA ILE A 73 0.94 11.47 5.64
C ILE A 73 0.65 10.84 6.99
N GLY A 74 -0.59 10.94 7.46
CA GLY A 74 -1.03 10.32 8.71
C GLY A 74 -0.77 8.81 8.76
N GLY A 75 -0.71 8.25 9.97
CA GLY A 75 -0.32 6.86 10.19
C GLY A 75 -1.41 5.80 9.91
N ALA A 76 -2.58 6.18 9.38
CA ALA A 76 -3.73 5.27 9.23
C ALA A 76 -3.40 4.02 8.39
N TRP A 77 -2.60 4.18 7.33
CA TRP A 77 -2.16 3.08 6.48
C TRP A 77 -1.40 1.96 7.21
N LYS A 78 -0.74 2.26 8.34
CA LYS A 78 0.03 1.27 9.11
C LYS A 78 -0.86 0.17 9.70
N GLN A 79 -2.16 0.43 9.87
CA GLN A 79 -3.13 -0.56 10.34
C GLN A 79 -3.47 -1.61 9.27
N CYS A 80 -3.12 -1.36 7.99
CA CYS A 80 -3.55 -2.18 6.86
C CYS A 80 -2.48 -3.14 6.33
N VAL A 81 -1.19 -2.79 6.45
CA VAL A 81 -0.09 -3.52 5.80
C VAL A 81 0.49 -4.67 6.62
N GLY A 82 -0.01 -4.90 7.83
CA GLY A 82 0.50 -5.90 8.77
C GLY A 82 1.66 -5.40 9.64
N LEU A 83 1.94 -6.12 10.74
CA LEU A 83 3.14 -5.93 11.55
C LEU A 83 4.34 -6.56 10.83
N LYS A 84 5.52 -5.93 10.93
CA LYS A 84 6.76 -6.51 10.40
C LYS A 84 6.92 -7.94 10.92
N PRO A 85 7.42 -8.90 10.11
CA PRO A 85 7.83 -10.18 10.68
C PRO A 85 8.82 -9.88 11.81
N GLU A 86 8.52 -10.36 13.02
CA GLU A 86 9.49 -10.34 14.11
C GLU A 86 10.73 -11.09 13.63
N LYS A 87 11.89 -10.48 13.85
CA LYS A 87 13.20 -11.07 13.53
C LYS A 87 13.47 -12.28 14.41
#